data_AF-A0A521MTV0-F1
#
_entry.id   AF-A0A521MTV0-F1
#
_cell.length_a   1.000
_cell.length_b   1.000
_cell.length_c   1.000
_cell.angle_alpha   90.00
_cell.angle_beta   90.00
_cell.angle_gamma   90.00
#
_symmetry.space_group_name_H-M   'P 1'
#
loop_
_entity.id
_entity.type
_entity.pdbx_description
1 polymer ?
#
loop_
_entity_poly.entity_id
_entity_poly.type
_entity_poly.pdbx_seq_one_letter_code
_entity_poly.pdbx_strand_id
1 'polypeptide(L)'
;MSPTPRVVFWSFASASDPMRESWNRFRDAVVTTATAPKIVSADPAGIWRLLAVNNRELGRSAHLYPDPAAARAHIVRLRARLDELVITPVSGPKPGSRGWYMTLDNRIVLTCGRWYGAAASSSEAAAACRDALAIASFDVPDASVPPAVASIPATPVHTPVATVTVIAGRVVAQATPLTTPVSPRAARWR
;
A
#
# COMPACT_ATOMS: atom_id res chain seq x y z
N MET A 1 17.09 -18.62 10.60
CA MET A 1 16.34 -18.66 9.32
C MET A 1 14.93 -19.12 9.62
N SER A 2 13.91 -18.53 9.01
CA SER A 2 12.52 -19.00 9.15
C SER A 2 12.40 -20.38 8.50
N PRO A 3 11.77 -21.38 9.15
CA PRO A 3 11.57 -22.71 8.55
C PRO A 3 10.54 -22.69 7.41
N THR A 4 9.76 -21.62 7.30
CA THR A 4 8.70 -21.44 6.30
C THR A 4 8.96 -20.22 5.41
N PRO A 5 8.45 -20.21 4.17
CA PRO A 5 8.34 -18.99 3.38
C PRO A 5 7.64 -17.90 4.17
N ARG A 6 7.92 -16.63 3.86
CA ARG A 6 7.33 -15.49 4.55
C ARG A 6 6.73 -14.47 3.61
N VAL A 7 5.64 -13.86 4.04
CA VAL A 7 5.07 -12.67 3.44
C VAL A 7 5.56 -11.47 4.24
N VAL A 8 6.20 -10.52 3.56
CA VAL A 8 6.58 -9.23 4.14
C VAL A 8 5.80 -8.11 3.47
N PHE A 9 5.33 -7.14 4.26
CA PHE A 9 4.74 -5.91 3.75
C PHE A 9 5.81 -4.82 3.61
N TRP A 10 5.75 -4.06 2.53
CA TRP A 10 6.65 -2.95 2.28
C TRP A 10 5.86 -1.73 1.82
N SER A 11 5.87 -0.68 2.65
CA SER A 11 5.24 0.61 2.38
C SER A 11 6.14 1.54 1.58
N PHE A 12 5.55 2.30 0.67
CA PHE A 12 6.20 3.43 0.03
C PHE A 12 6.01 4.70 0.88
N ALA A 13 6.98 5.62 0.81
CA ALA A 13 6.93 6.87 1.57
C ALA A 13 5.81 7.80 1.09
N SER A 14 5.53 7.79 -0.22
CA SER A 14 4.50 8.61 -0.87
C SER A 14 4.14 8.08 -2.27
N ALA A 15 3.20 8.70 -2.97
CA ALA A 15 2.90 8.42 -4.37
C ALA A 15 4.03 8.77 -5.33
N SER A 16 4.83 9.77 -4.98
CA SER A 16 6.01 10.21 -5.72
C SER A 16 7.29 9.48 -5.31
N ASP A 17 7.19 8.42 -4.50
CA ASP A 17 8.35 7.62 -4.10
C ASP A 17 9.00 6.96 -5.34
N PRO A 18 10.30 7.22 -5.61
CA PRO A 18 11.01 6.63 -6.75
C PRO A 18 11.00 5.09 -6.75
N MET A 19 10.91 4.46 -5.58
CA MET A 19 10.78 3.02 -5.45
C MET A 19 9.39 2.53 -5.88
N ARG A 20 8.33 3.29 -5.59
CA ARG A 20 6.98 3.03 -6.10
C ARG A 20 6.92 3.17 -7.61
N GLU A 21 7.54 4.20 -8.17
CA GLU A 21 7.62 4.39 -9.62
C GLU A 21 8.35 3.23 -10.30
N SER A 22 9.47 2.80 -9.72
CA SER A 22 10.25 1.67 -10.24
C SER A 22 9.46 0.35 -10.15
N TRP A 23 8.72 0.15 -9.05
CA TRP A 23 7.81 -0.98 -8.93
C TRP A 23 6.68 -0.93 -9.97
N ASN A 24 6.02 0.23 -10.15
CA ASN A 24 4.98 0.43 -11.15
C ASN A 24 5.49 0.10 -12.56
N ARG A 25 6.67 0.64 -12.93
CA ARG A 25 7.28 0.39 -14.24
C ARG A 25 7.56 -1.10 -14.46
N PHE A 26 8.07 -1.79 -13.44
CA PHE A 26 8.32 -3.23 -13.53
C PHE A 26 7.00 -4.02 -13.65
N ARG A 27 6.01 -3.72 -12.79
CA ARG A 27 4.67 -4.33 -12.85
C ARG A 27 4.09 -4.14 -14.23
N ASP A 28 4.10 -2.92 -14.76
CA ASP A 28 3.58 -2.60 -16.08
C ASP A 28 4.34 -3.35 -17.16
N ALA A 29 5.66 -3.48 -17.09
CA ALA A 29 6.40 -4.30 -18.08
C ALA A 29 6.01 -5.80 -18.05
N VAL A 30 5.66 -6.35 -16.89
CA VAL A 30 5.15 -7.74 -16.77
C VAL A 30 3.72 -7.83 -17.28
N VAL A 31 2.91 -6.83 -16.94
CA VAL A 31 1.48 -6.82 -17.14
C VAL A 31 1.09 -6.32 -18.52
N THR A 32 1.85 -5.47 -19.22
CA THR A 32 1.46 -4.88 -20.52
C THR A 32 1.24 -5.92 -21.63
N THR A 33 1.69 -7.16 -21.43
CA THR A 33 1.32 -8.30 -22.29
C THR A 33 -0.05 -8.91 -21.98
N ALA A 34 -0.76 -8.38 -20.99
CA ALA A 34 -2.04 -8.80 -20.47
C ALA A 34 -2.90 -7.57 -20.14
N THR A 35 -4.09 -7.48 -20.70
CA THR A 35 -5.00 -6.35 -20.44
C THR A 35 -5.37 -6.27 -18.96
N ALA A 36 -4.69 -5.43 -18.17
CA ALA A 36 -5.00 -5.25 -16.76
C ALA A 36 -5.35 -3.79 -16.46
N PRO A 37 -6.32 -3.56 -15.55
CA PRO A 37 -6.70 -2.22 -15.13
C PRO A 37 -5.57 -1.53 -14.37
N LYS A 38 -5.39 -0.23 -14.64
CA LYS A 38 -4.47 0.65 -13.90
C LYS A 38 -4.94 0.77 -12.45
N ILE A 39 -4.10 0.34 -11.51
CA ILE A 39 -4.43 0.41 -10.08
C ILE A 39 -4.03 1.78 -9.56
N VAL A 40 -5.01 2.55 -9.14
CA VAL A 40 -4.84 3.86 -8.50
C VAL A 40 -5.19 3.67 -7.01
N SER A 41 -4.21 3.76 -6.11
CA SER A 41 -4.46 3.74 -4.66
C SER A 41 -4.06 5.07 -4.03
N ALA A 42 -4.80 5.46 -2.99
CA ALA A 42 -4.47 6.58 -2.12
C ALA A 42 -3.19 6.31 -1.29
N ASP A 43 -2.58 7.38 -0.77
CA ASP A 43 -1.36 7.34 0.04
C ASP A 43 -1.63 7.36 1.55
N PRO A 44 -0.76 6.73 2.37
CA PRO A 44 0.35 5.86 1.97
C PRO A 44 -0.14 4.46 1.57
N ALA A 45 0.59 3.82 0.66
CA ALA A 45 0.30 2.45 0.23
C ALA A 45 1.57 1.62 0.10
N GLY A 46 1.42 0.31 0.18
CA GLY A 46 2.51 -0.65 0.07
C GLY A 46 2.15 -1.88 -0.72
N ILE A 47 3.13 -2.74 -0.91
CA ILE A 47 3.00 -4.05 -1.53
C ILE A 47 3.35 -5.13 -0.53
N TRP A 48 2.91 -6.35 -0.80
CA TRP A 48 3.45 -7.51 -0.11
C TRP A 48 4.36 -8.30 -1.04
N ARG A 49 5.41 -8.89 -0.46
CA ARG A 49 6.40 -9.73 -1.15
C ARG A 49 6.40 -11.10 -0.52
N LEU A 50 6.43 -12.14 -1.34
CA LEU A 50 6.58 -13.52 -0.90
C LEU A 50 8.04 -13.93 -1.03
N LEU A 51 8.66 -14.26 0.10
CA LEU A 51 10.05 -14.67 0.20
C LEU A 51 10.14 -16.16 0.52
N ALA A 52 11.01 -16.86 -0.18
CA ALA A 52 11.43 -18.21 0.15
C ALA A 52 12.22 -18.26 1.47
N VAL A 53 12.45 -19.47 1.98
CA VAL A 53 13.22 -19.73 3.22
C VAL A 53 14.64 -19.14 3.19
N ASN A 54 15.26 -19.03 2.01
CA ASN A 54 16.57 -18.42 1.80
C ASN A 54 16.49 -16.90 1.52
N ASN A 55 15.39 -16.25 1.89
CA ASN A 55 15.11 -14.82 1.67
C ASN A 55 14.97 -14.40 0.20
N ARG A 56 15.02 -15.34 -0.74
CA ARG A 56 14.84 -15.03 -2.16
C ARG A 56 13.38 -14.67 -2.42
N GLU A 57 13.15 -13.55 -3.09
CA GLU A 57 11.80 -13.20 -3.54
C GLU A 57 11.31 -14.13 -4.63
N LEU A 58 10.15 -14.75 -4.40
CA LEU A 58 9.45 -15.61 -5.34
C LEU A 58 8.48 -14.79 -6.19
N GLY A 59 7.70 -13.92 -5.56
CA GLY A 59 6.75 -13.04 -6.22
C GLY A 59 6.32 -11.89 -5.31
N ARG A 60 5.54 -10.96 -5.87
CA ARG A 60 5.00 -9.80 -5.16
C ARG A 60 3.57 -9.51 -5.62
N SER A 61 2.86 -8.72 -4.85
CA SER A 61 1.53 -8.26 -5.22
C SER A 61 1.54 -7.42 -6.49
N ALA A 62 0.52 -7.61 -7.32
CA ALA A 62 0.24 -6.71 -8.44
C ALA A 62 -0.47 -5.42 -7.98
N HIS A 63 -1.13 -5.48 -6.82
CA HIS A 63 -1.84 -4.36 -6.21
C HIS A 63 -1.06 -3.66 -5.10
N LEU A 64 -1.43 -2.38 -4.91
CA LEU A 64 -1.10 -1.58 -3.75
C LEU A 64 -2.17 -1.77 -2.68
N TYR A 65 -1.77 -1.75 -1.41
CA TYR A 65 -2.64 -1.83 -0.25
C TYR A 65 -2.38 -0.66 0.68
N PRO A 66 -3.41 -0.09 1.30
CA PRO A 66 -3.26 1.04 2.23
C PRO A 66 -2.48 0.64 3.50
N ASP A 67 -2.58 -0.62 3.92
CA ASP A 67 -1.99 -1.10 5.16
C ASP A 67 -1.68 -2.62 5.11
N PRO A 68 -0.88 -3.14 6.07
CA PRO A 68 -0.56 -4.56 6.16
C PRO A 68 -1.79 -5.46 6.36
N ALA A 69 -2.87 -4.99 7.01
CA ALA A 69 -4.06 -5.78 7.27
C ALA A 69 -4.86 -6.02 5.98
N ALA A 70 -4.99 -5.02 5.12
CA ALA A 70 -5.58 -5.14 3.79
C ALA A 70 -4.78 -6.10 2.89
N ALA A 71 -3.44 -6.04 2.96
CA ALA A 71 -2.57 -6.98 2.27
C ALA A 71 -2.76 -8.42 2.78
N ARG A 72 -2.81 -8.61 4.11
CA ARG A 72 -3.07 -9.91 4.75
C ARG A 72 -4.43 -10.47 4.34
N ALA A 73 -5.48 -9.66 4.37
CA ALA A 73 -6.82 -10.06 3.95
C ALA A 73 -6.85 -10.54 2.50
N HIS A 74 -6.11 -9.87 1.60
CA HIS A 74 -5.97 -10.33 0.22
C HIS A 74 -5.28 -11.69 0.14
N ILE A 75 -4.18 -11.89 0.84
CA ILE A 75 -3.45 -13.17 0.84
C ILE A 75 -4.32 -14.31 1.37
N VAL A 76 -5.10 -14.07 2.43
CA VAL A 76 -6.06 -15.07 2.94
C VAL A 76 -7.10 -15.44 1.87
N ARG A 77 -7.62 -14.47 1.12
CA ARG A 77 -8.52 -14.75 -0.01
C ARG A 77 -7.84 -15.56 -1.12
N LEU A 78 -6.59 -15.24 -1.45
CA LEU A 78 -5.83 -16.01 -2.44
C LEU A 78 -5.60 -17.44 -1.99
N ARG A 79 -5.29 -17.66 -0.69
CA ARG A 79 -5.10 -19.00 -0.11
C ARG A 79 -6.33 -19.88 -0.22
N ALA A 80 -7.49 -19.30 0.04
CA ALA A 80 -8.76 -20.02 -0.05
C ALA A 80 -9.10 -20.47 -1.48
N ARG A 81 -8.44 -19.89 -2.49
CA ARG A 81 -8.74 -20.07 -3.92
C ARG A 81 -7.48 -20.35 -4.73
N LEU A 82 -6.52 -21.06 -4.14
CA LEU A 82 -5.22 -21.34 -4.76
C LEU A 82 -5.35 -22.11 -6.08
N ASP A 83 -6.27 -23.07 -6.13
CA ASP A 83 -6.49 -23.91 -7.31
C ASP A 83 -7.15 -23.13 -8.46
N GLU A 84 -7.73 -21.97 -8.18
CA GLU A 84 -8.31 -21.06 -9.16
C GLU A 84 -7.28 -20.05 -9.71
N LEU A 85 -6.05 -20.01 -9.15
CA LEU A 85 -5.00 -19.14 -9.65
C LEU A 85 -4.44 -19.65 -10.97
N VAL A 86 -4.56 -18.82 -12.01
CA VAL A 86 -4.01 -19.12 -13.33
C VAL A 86 -2.65 -18.45 -13.47
N ILE A 87 -1.62 -19.25 -13.76
CA ILE A 87 -0.26 -18.76 -14.05
C ILE A 87 -0.16 -18.46 -15.54
N THR A 88 0.15 -17.22 -15.90
CA THR A 88 0.41 -16.84 -17.29
C THR A 88 1.88 -16.48 -17.48
N PRO A 89 2.64 -17.23 -18.30
CA PRO A 89 4.00 -16.88 -18.66
C PRO A 89 4.03 -15.68 -19.63
N VAL A 90 5.03 -14.83 -19.49
CA VAL A 90 5.22 -13.65 -20.37
C VAL A 90 6.67 -13.53 -20.84
N SER A 91 6.85 -12.91 -21.99
CA SER A 91 8.18 -12.49 -22.48
C SER A 91 8.50 -11.10 -21.94
N GLY A 92 9.74 -10.90 -21.51
CA GLY A 92 10.21 -9.63 -20.99
C GLY A 92 10.65 -8.65 -22.06
N PRO A 93 10.99 -7.42 -21.66
CA PRO A 93 11.33 -6.33 -22.58
C PRO A 93 12.67 -6.54 -23.30
N LYS A 94 13.52 -7.43 -22.79
CA LYS A 94 14.79 -7.81 -23.43
C LYS A 94 14.68 -9.22 -24.02
N PRO A 95 15.30 -9.51 -25.17
CA PRO A 95 15.37 -10.85 -25.72
C PRO A 95 15.85 -11.87 -24.67
N GLY A 96 15.19 -13.03 -24.61
CA GLY A 96 15.50 -14.08 -23.64
C GLY A 96 14.97 -13.85 -22.22
N SER A 97 14.44 -12.66 -21.91
CA SER A 97 13.82 -12.42 -20.61
C SER A 97 12.44 -13.07 -20.54
N ARG A 98 12.17 -13.75 -19.43
CA ARG A 98 10.92 -14.46 -19.15
C ARG A 98 10.37 -14.01 -17.80
N GLY A 99 9.05 -13.89 -17.72
CA GLY A 99 8.35 -13.54 -16.49
C GLY A 99 7.05 -14.31 -16.39
N TRP A 100 6.26 -13.96 -15.39
CA TRP A 100 4.92 -14.49 -15.20
C TRP A 100 4.09 -13.55 -14.34
N TYR A 101 2.78 -13.67 -14.46
CA TYR A 101 1.82 -13.12 -13.52
C TYR A 101 0.78 -14.19 -13.19
N MET A 102 0.04 -13.98 -12.10
CA MET A 102 -1.10 -14.83 -11.75
C MET A 102 -2.39 -14.04 -11.74
N THR A 103 -3.47 -14.65 -12.20
CA THR A 103 -4.82 -14.09 -12.15
C THR A 103 -5.74 -14.88 -11.24
N LEU A 104 -6.70 -14.17 -10.64
CA LEU A 104 -7.88 -14.71 -9.98
C LEU A 104 -9.08 -13.89 -10.46
N ASP A 105 -10.16 -14.53 -10.89
CA ASP A 105 -11.33 -13.84 -11.49
C ASP A 105 -10.94 -12.85 -12.61
N ASN A 106 -10.03 -13.26 -13.50
CA ASN A 106 -9.45 -12.42 -14.55
C ASN A 106 -8.75 -11.13 -14.06
N ARG A 107 -8.44 -11.02 -12.77
CA ARG A 107 -7.66 -9.89 -12.20
C ARG A 107 -6.27 -10.35 -11.86
N ILE A 108 -5.25 -9.60 -12.27
CA ILE A 108 -3.87 -9.90 -11.94
C ILE A 108 -3.64 -9.62 -10.47
N VAL A 109 -3.24 -10.63 -9.72
CA VAL A 109 -3.08 -10.58 -8.25
C VAL A 109 -1.62 -10.63 -7.82
N LEU A 110 -0.78 -11.36 -8.56
CA LEU A 110 0.67 -11.48 -8.33
C LEU A 110 1.46 -11.30 -9.62
N THR A 111 2.69 -10.83 -9.46
CA THR A 111 3.71 -10.84 -10.50
C THR A 111 5.01 -11.46 -10.01
N CYS A 112 5.86 -11.89 -10.94
CA CYS A 112 7.23 -12.25 -10.61
C CYS A 112 7.99 -11.07 -9.99
N GLY A 113 8.95 -11.33 -9.10
CA GLY A 113 9.79 -10.27 -8.52
C GLY A 113 10.95 -9.81 -9.42
N ARG A 114 11.23 -10.55 -10.48
CA ARG A 114 12.35 -10.33 -11.39
C ARG A 114 12.09 -11.00 -12.74
N TRP A 115 12.85 -10.58 -13.75
CA TRP A 115 12.96 -11.31 -15.01
C TRP A 115 13.90 -12.50 -14.87
N TYR A 116 13.61 -13.57 -15.61
CA TYR A 116 14.37 -14.82 -15.67
C TYR A 116 15.01 -14.96 -17.05
N GLY A 117 16.21 -15.54 -17.12
CA GLY A 117 16.90 -15.78 -18.40
C GLY A 117 16.42 -17.02 -19.15
N ALA A 118 15.61 -17.89 -18.51
CA ALA A 118 15.11 -19.13 -19.08
C ALA A 118 13.63 -19.34 -18.75
N ALA A 119 12.90 -19.96 -19.68
CA ALA A 119 11.47 -20.25 -19.50
C ALA A 119 11.24 -21.24 -18.36
N ALA A 120 12.06 -22.29 -18.27
CA ALA A 120 12.01 -23.27 -17.18
C ALA A 120 12.14 -22.60 -15.80
N SER A 121 13.15 -21.75 -15.61
CA SER A 121 13.33 -21.03 -14.34
C SER A 121 12.19 -20.06 -14.02
N SER A 122 11.53 -19.49 -15.04
CA SER A 122 10.34 -18.66 -14.86
C SER A 122 9.16 -19.51 -14.35
N SER A 123 8.90 -20.65 -15.01
CA SER A 123 7.81 -21.57 -14.65
C SER A 123 8.02 -22.21 -13.29
N GLU A 124 9.23 -22.67 -12.98
CA GLU A 124 9.59 -23.20 -11.65
C GLU A 124 9.38 -22.16 -10.56
N ALA A 125 9.78 -20.90 -10.80
CA ALA A 125 9.57 -19.84 -9.84
C ALA A 125 8.08 -19.50 -9.65
N ALA A 126 7.27 -19.60 -10.70
CA ALA A 126 5.83 -19.39 -10.61
C ALA A 126 5.15 -20.49 -9.78
N ALA A 127 5.47 -21.76 -10.06
CA ALA A 127 4.99 -22.90 -9.28
C ALA A 127 5.41 -22.79 -7.82
N ALA A 128 6.70 -22.57 -7.56
CA ALA A 128 7.22 -22.37 -6.22
C ALA A 128 6.57 -21.18 -5.49
N CYS A 129 6.21 -20.12 -6.20
CA CYS A 129 5.48 -18.99 -5.63
C CYS A 129 4.07 -19.39 -5.18
N ARG A 130 3.31 -20.11 -6.02
CA ARG A 130 1.96 -20.61 -5.67
C ARG A 130 2.02 -21.56 -4.47
N ASP A 131 2.97 -22.49 -4.47
CA ASP A 131 3.11 -23.48 -3.40
C ASP A 131 3.53 -22.81 -2.08
N ALA A 132 4.49 -21.88 -2.15
CA ALA A 132 4.89 -21.10 -0.97
C ALA A 132 3.76 -20.21 -0.45
N LEU A 133 2.89 -19.69 -1.33
CA LEU A 133 1.75 -18.86 -0.93
C LEU A 133 0.81 -19.62 0.00
N ALA A 134 0.64 -20.93 -0.17
CA ALA A 134 -0.20 -21.77 0.67
C ALA A 134 0.24 -21.79 2.14
N ILE A 135 1.56 -21.86 2.37
CA ILE A 135 2.12 -22.15 3.70
C ILE A 135 2.86 -20.98 4.35
N ALA A 136 3.04 -19.86 3.65
CA ALA A 136 3.86 -18.76 4.16
C ALA A 136 3.35 -18.23 5.51
N SER A 137 4.27 -17.87 6.40
CA SER A 137 3.94 -17.08 7.58
C SER A 137 3.83 -15.60 7.19
N PHE A 138 3.03 -14.84 7.92
CA PHE A 138 3.08 -13.38 7.84
C PHE A 138 4.20 -12.93 8.76
N ASP A 139 5.15 -12.16 8.25
CA ASP A 139 6.09 -11.47 9.11
C ASP A 139 5.29 -10.44 9.91
N VAL A 140 5.25 -10.61 11.22
CA VAL A 140 4.67 -9.59 12.11
C VAL A 140 5.61 -8.40 11.97
N PRO A 141 5.15 -7.21 11.52
CA PRO A 141 5.99 -6.03 11.60
C PRO A 141 6.37 -5.90 13.07
N ASP A 142 7.66 -6.01 13.34
CA ASP A 142 8.18 -5.88 14.69
C ASP A 142 7.63 -4.57 15.27
N ALA A 143 6.85 -4.67 16.34
CA ALA A 143 6.28 -3.52 17.03
C ALA A 143 7.38 -2.64 17.68
N SER A 144 8.66 -2.98 17.50
CA SER A 144 9.83 -2.25 17.99
C SER A 144 10.22 -1.01 17.17
N VAL A 145 9.63 -0.79 15.99
CA VAL A 145 9.79 0.49 15.26
C VAL A 145 8.53 1.33 15.47
N PRO A 146 8.50 2.28 16.42
CA PRO A 146 7.40 3.22 16.48
C PRO A 146 7.32 3.97 15.14
N PRO A 147 6.11 4.25 14.59
CA PRO A 147 6.01 5.20 13.50
C PRO A 147 6.67 6.49 13.98
N ALA A 148 7.56 7.06 13.17
CA ALA A 148 8.10 8.38 13.43
C ALA A 148 6.90 9.29 13.69
N VAL A 149 6.73 9.69 14.96
CA VAL A 149 5.73 10.66 15.37
C VAL A 149 6.12 11.92 14.62
N ALA A 150 5.42 12.20 13.52
CA ALA A 150 5.45 13.50 12.92
C ALA A 150 4.93 14.44 14.00
N SER A 151 5.84 15.15 14.66
CA SER A 151 5.52 16.23 15.57
C SER A 151 4.64 17.21 14.82
N ILE A 152 3.33 17.15 15.08
CA ILE A 152 2.39 18.20 14.69
C ILE A 152 2.72 19.38 15.60
N PRO A 153 3.19 20.53 15.10
CA PRO A 153 3.20 21.72 15.94
C PRO A 153 1.74 22.05 16.28
N ALA A 154 1.44 22.06 17.57
CA ALA A 154 0.14 22.46 18.09
C ALA A 154 -0.09 23.95 17.75
N THR A 155 -0.84 24.21 16.69
CA THR A 155 -1.47 25.51 16.47
C THR A 155 -2.87 25.48 17.07
N PRO A 156 -3.20 26.34 18.05
CA PRO A 156 -4.58 26.44 18.51
C PRO A 156 -5.41 27.17 17.45
N VAL A 157 -6.15 26.43 16.63
CA VAL A 157 -7.22 27.02 15.81
C VAL A 157 -8.46 27.12 16.69
N HIS A 158 -8.73 28.33 17.19
CA HIS A 158 -10.05 28.70 17.69
C HIS A 158 -11.05 28.58 16.53
N THR A 159 -11.86 27.53 16.51
CA THR A 159 -13.05 27.46 15.66
C THR A 159 -14.22 28.09 16.44
N PRO A 160 -14.88 29.16 15.96
CA PRO A 160 -16.16 29.56 16.53
C PRO A 160 -17.23 28.54 16.15
N VAL A 161 -17.90 27.98 17.16
CA VAL A 161 -19.13 27.20 17.00
C VAL A 161 -20.25 28.21 16.66
N ALA A 162 -20.79 28.13 15.44
CA ALA A 162 -22.02 28.82 15.09
C ALA A 162 -23.21 27.96 15.53
N THR A 163 -23.92 28.41 16.56
CA THR A 163 -25.22 27.81 16.94
C THR A 163 -26.29 28.31 15.97
N VAL A 164 -26.89 27.39 15.23
CA VAL A 164 -28.03 27.67 14.36
C VAL A 164 -29.33 27.38 15.12
N THR A 165 -30.16 28.39 15.34
CA THR A 165 -31.50 28.23 15.91
C THR A 165 -32.54 28.48 14.81
N VAL A 166 -33.48 27.55 14.65
CA VAL A 166 -34.61 27.68 13.74
C VAL A 166 -35.82 28.19 14.52
N ILE A 167 -36.35 29.35 14.16
CA ILE A 167 -37.58 29.91 14.72
C ILE A 167 -38.57 30.12 13.57
N ALA A 168 -39.76 29.51 13.68
CA ALA A 168 -40.87 29.65 12.72
C ALA A 168 -40.48 29.43 11.23
N GLY A 169 -39.67 28.40 10.94
CA GLY A 169 -39.41 27.94 9.57
C GLY A 169 -38.42 28.77 8.75
N ARG A 170 -37.69 29.71 9.35
CA ARG A 170 -36.60 30.46 8.68
C ARG A 170 -35.29 30.34 9.46
N VAL A 171 -34.19 30.08 8.75
CA VAL A 171 -32.83 30.03 9.30
C VAL A 171 -32.27 31.46 9.35
N VAL A 172 -31.90 31.92 10.54
CA VAL A 172 -31.23 33.22 10.75
C VAL A 172 -29.89 32.99 11.42
N ALA A 173 -28.80 33.43 10.78
CA ALA A 173 -27.46 33.42 11.36
C ALA A 173 -27.16 34.81 11.97
N GLN A 174 -26.81 34.85 13.25
CA GLN A 174 -26.25 36.05 13.88
C GLN A 174 -24.77 35.83 14.19
N ALA A 175 -23.91 36.72 13.72
CA ALA A 175 -22.51 36.78 14.10
C ALA A 175 -22.36 37.58 15.40
N THR A 176 -21.69 37.02 16.40
CA THR A 176 -21.33 37.71 17.63
C THR A 176 -20.25 38.74 17.34
N PRO A 177 -20.38 40.03 17.73
CA PRO A 177 -19.31 40.99 17.56
C PRO A 177 -18.15 40.69 18.53
N LEU A 178 -16.93 40.63 17.97
CA LEU A 178 -15.66 40.54 18.71
C LEU A 178 -15.50 41.78 19.59
N THR A 179 -15.53 41.60 20.91
CA THR A 179 -15.15 42.64 21.87
C THR A 179 -13.65 42.54 22.12
N THR A 180 -12.87 43.52 21.65
CA THR A 180 -11.44 43.64 21.95
C THR A 180 -11.24 44.20 23.36
N PRO A 181 -10.42 43.58 24.23
CA PRO A 181 -10.06 44.19 25.50
C PRO A 181 -8.96 45.25 25.32
N VAL A 182 -9.22 46.46 25.83
CA VAL A 182 -8.24 47.55 25.95
C VAL A 182 -7.35 47.29 27.17
N SER A 183 -6.04 47.18 26.97
CA SER A 183 -5.05 47.13 28.07
C SER A 183 -4.86 48.50 28.72
N PRO A 184 -4.89 48.62 30.06
CA PRO A 184 -4.54 49.86 30.74
C PRO A 184 -3.02 50.00 30.91
N ARG A 185 -2.51 51.17 30.50
CA ARG A 185 -1.14 51.66 30.60
C ARG A 185 -0.81 52.02 32.05
N ALA A 186 0.09 51.28 32.70
CA ALA A 186 0.60 51.65 34.03
C ALA A 186 1.73 52.69 33.90
N ALA A 187 1.51 53.85 34.52
CA ALA A 187 2.49 54.91 34.68
C ALA A 187 3.59 54.50 35.66
N ARG A 188 4.86 54.72 35.28
CA ARG A 188 6.00 54.71 36.22
C ARG A 188 6.32 56.15 36.61
N TRP A 189 6.25 56.42 37.91
CA TRP A 189 6.94 57.53 38.57
C TRP A 189 8.00 56.94 39.49
N ARG A 190 9.27 57.17 39.16
CA ARG A 190 10.33 57.73 39.99
C ARG A 190 11.64 57.70 39.20
#